data_AF-A0A8F9TTL9-F1
#
_entry.id   AF-A0A8F9TTL9-F1
#
_cell.length_a   1.000
_cell.length_b   1.000
_cell.length_c   1.000
_cell.angle_alpha   90.00
_cell.angle_beta   90.00
_cell.angle_gamma   90.00
#
_symmetry.space_group_name_H-M   'P 1'
#
loop_
_entity.id
_entity.type
_entity.pdbx_description
1 polymer ?
#
loop_
_entity_poly.entity_id
_entity_poly.type
_entity_poly.pdbx_seq_one_letter_code
_entity_poly.pdbx_strand_id
1 'polypeptide(L)'
;MNVSAFLRVQHDRKDGERHYVVHTLDPTFAMEIAPDLAAADKVGQGVIKRVCLPNSWAGDYNKYAKLMTAAQDFFTRSFAEPADKTKPRRFDA
;
A
#
# COMPACT_ATOMS: atom_id res chain seq x y z
N MET A 1 4.47 12.89 3.04
CA MET A 1 4.33 11.51 3.55
C MET A 1 5.35 10.64 2.84
N ASN A 2 6.19 9.90 3.56
CA ASN A 2 7.34 9.22 2.96
C ASN A 2 6.91 7.90 2.30
N VAL A 3 6.86 7.88 0.97
CA VAL A 3 6.50 6.71 0.16
C VAL A 3 7.50 5.56 0.35
N SER A 4 8.75 5.85 0.74
CA SER A 4 9.79 4.83 0.92
C SER A 4 9.52 3.87 2.07
N ALA A 5 8.56 4.18 2.95
CA ALA A 5 8.16 3.32 4.05
C ALA A 5 7.15 2.23 3.64
N PHE A 6 6.63 2.27 2.41
CA PHE A 6 5.63 1.33 1.92
C PHE A 6 6.18 0.45 0.79
N LEU A 7 5.89 -0.85 0.88
CA LEU A 7 6.20 -1.84 -0.14
C LEU A 7 4.90 -2.50 -0.62
N ARG A 8 4.71 -2.60 -1.94
CA ARG A 8 3.64 -3.41 -2.52
C ARG A 8 4.21 -4.77 -2.92
N VAL A 9 3.63 -5.84 -2.40
CA VAL A 9 3.92 -7.22 -2.78
C VAL A 9 2.70 -7.77 -3.52
N GLN A 10 2.91 -8.21 -4.74
CA GLN A 10 1.92 -8.92 -5.53
C GLN A 10 2.18 -10.42 -5.42
N HIS A 11 1.14 -11.20 -5.16
CA HIS A 11 1.23 -12.65 -5.08
C HIS A 11 0.20 -13.28 -6.01
N ASP A 12 0.67 -13.96 -7.06
CA ASP A 12 -0.19 -14.74 -7.93
C ASP A 12 -0.55 -16.06 -7.24
N ARG A 13 -1.83 -16.34 -7.10
CA ARG A 13 -2.34 -17.63 -6.63
C ARG A 13 -3.32 -18.21 -7.65
N LYS A 14 -3.59 -19.52 -7.53
CA LYS A 14 -4.63 -20.21 -8.30
C LYS A 14 -6.02 -19.55 -8.18
N ASP A 15 -6.29 -18.92 -7.04
CA ASP A 15 -7.58 -18.26 -6.74
C ASP A 15 -7.60 -16.77 -7.12
N GLY A 16 -6.57 -16.28 -7.82
CA GLY A 16 -6.43 -14.89 -8.24
C GLY A 16 -5.23 -14.17 -7.63
N GLU A 17 -5.06 -12.92 -8.07
CA GLU A 17 -4.01 -12.02 -7.65
C GLU A 17 -4.35 -11.40 -6.28
N ARG A 18 -3.37 -11.40 -5.36
CA ARG A 18 -3.48 -10.69 -4.08
C ARG A 18 -2.41 -9.63 -3.97
N HIS A 19 -2.79 -8.46 -3.49
CA HIS A 19 -1.83 -7.41 -3.19
C HIS A 19 -1.75 -7.18 -1.69
N TYR A 20 -0.51 -7.04 -1.23
CA TYR A 20 -0.18 -6.68 0.13
C TYR A 20 0.57 -5.36 0.11
N VAL A 21 0.14 -4.41 0.94
CA VAL A 21 0.90 -3.19 1.24
C VAL A 21 1.49 -3.35 2.63
N VAL A 22 2.82 -3.24 2.72
CA VAL A 22 3.57 -3.41 3.96
C VAL A 22 4.21 -2.09 4.34
N HIS A 23 3.98 -1.63 5.56
CA HIS A 23 4.72 -0.52 6.15
C HIS A 23 5.95 -1.07 6.88
N THR A 24 7.14 -0.66 6.43
CA THR A 24 8.43 -1.24 6.86
C THR A 24 9.08 -0.49 8.01
N LEU A 25 8.60 0.70 8.35
CA LEU A 25 9.07 1.49 9.49
C LEU A 25 8.16 1.30 10.71
N ASP A 26 8.63 1.66 11.90
CA ASP A 26 7.78 1.67 13.09
C ASP A 26 6.71 2.77 12.97
N PRO A 27 5.41 2.47 13.15
CA PRO A 27 4.83 1.16 13.47
C PRO A 27 4.65 0.24 12.25
N THR A 28 5.18 -0.98 12.33
CA THR A 28 5.12 -1.95 11.22
C THR A 28 3.73 -2.57 11.12
N PHE A 29 3.18 -2.67 9.91
CA PHE A 29 1.95 -3.42 9.66
C PHE A 29 1.89 -3.91 8.22
N ALA A 30 0.99 -4.86 7.96
CA ALA A 30 0.67 -5.31 6.62
C ALA A 30 -0.84 -5.23 6.37
N MET A 31 -1.21 -4.89 5.14
CA MET A 31 -2.59 -4.75 4.72
C MET A 31 -2.79 -5.48 3.40
N GLU A 32 -3.75 -6.41 3.36
CA GLU A 32 -4.21 -7.01 2.11
C GLU A 32 -5.26 -6.09 1.50
N ILE A 33 -5.02 -5.69 0.26
CA ILE A 33 -5.88 -4.78 -0.49
C ILE A 33 -6.14 -5.35 -1.89
N ALA A 34 -7.39 -5.28 -2.33
CA ALA A 34 -7.80 -5.71 -3.66
C ALA A 34 -8.21 -4.50 -4.50
N PRO A 35 -8.03 -4.51 -5.83
CA PRO A 35 -8.59 -3.50 -6.71
C PRO A 35 -10.12 -3.42 -6.53
N ASP A 36 -10.66 -2.21 -6.55
CA ASP A 36 -12.10 -2.01 -6.62
C ASP A 36 -12.56 -2.10 -8.08
N LEU A 37 -13.07 -3.27 -8.46
CA LEU A 37 -13.55 -3.54 -9.81
C LEU A 37 -14.85 -2.78 -10.17
N ALA A 38 -15.53 -2.19 -9.18
CA ALA A 38 -16.70 -1.35 -9.41
C ALA A 38 -16.33 0.11 -9.71
N ALA A 39 -15.08 0.52 -9.43
CA ALA A 39 -14.59 1.86 -9.73
C ALA A 39 -14.34 2.05 -11.24
N ALA A 40 -14.45 3.28 -11.73
CA ALA A 40 -14.28 3.61 -13.15
C ALA A 40 -12.89 3.25 -13.71
N ASP A 41 -11.86 3.31 -12.87
CA ASP A 41 -10.47 2.95 -13.17
C ASP A 41 -10.16 1.47 -12.87
N LYS A 42 -11.15 0.69 -12.38
CA LYS A 42 -11.03 -0.71 -11.92
C LYS A 42 -10.03 -0.94 -10.79
N VAL A 43 -9.53 0.12 -10.16
CA VAL A 43 -8.57 0.07 -9.04
C VAL A 43 -9.16 0.78 -7.82
N GLY A 44 -9.73 1.97 -8.02
CA GLY A 44 -10.30 2.83 -7.00
C GLY A 44 -9.30 3.14 -5.87
N GLN A 45 -9.85 3.38 -4.68
CA GLN A 45 -9.06 3.47 -3.44
C GLN A 45 -8.60 2.08 -2.94
N GLY A 46 -9.01 1.01 -3.62
CA GLY A 46 -8.81 -0.38 -3.23
C GLY A 46 -9.66 -0.81 -2.03
N VAL A 47 -10.13 -2.05 -2.08
CA VAL A 47 -10.94 -2.68 -1.02
C VAL A 47 -10.02 -3.37 -0.02
N ILE A 48 -9.99 -2.89 1.21
CA ILE A 48 -9.25 -3.53 2.30
C ILE A 48 -9.88 -4.90 2.58
N LYS A 49 -9.09 -5.98 2.43
CA LYS A 49 -9.54 -7.35 2.73
C LYS A 49 -9.13 -7.77 4.12
N ARG A 50 -7.89 -7.46 4.51
CA ARG A 50 -7.32 -7.88 5.80
C ARG A 50 -6.29 -6.86 6.28
N VAL A 51 -6.20 -6.72 7.60
CA VAL A 51 -5.16 -5.92 8.25
C VAL A 51 -4.45 -6.80 9.27
N CYS A 52 -3.13 -6.87 9.19
CA CYS A 52 -2.26 -7.53 10.14
C CYS A 52 -1.52 -6.47 10.96
N LEU A 53 -1.94 -6.31 12.20
CA LEU A 53 -1.32 -5.42 13.18
C LEU A 53 -0.56 -6.25 14.21
N PRO A 54 0.60 -5.79 14.71
CA PRO A 54 1.24 -6.44 15.85
C PRO A 54 0.32 -6.32 17.07
N ASN A 55 0.13 -7.44 17.77
CA ASN A 55 -0.63 -7.46 19.00
C ASN A 55 0.14 -6.68 20.06
N SER A 56 -0.34 -5.49 20.43
CA SER A 56 0.28 -4.67 21.46
C SER A 56 -0.74 -4.38 22.56
N TRP A 57 -0.36 -4.76 23.78
CA TRP A 57 -1.17 -4.51 24.98
C TRP A 57 -1.26 -3.01 25.33
N ALA A 58 -0.30 -2.20 24.87
CA ALA A 58 -0.25 -0.73 25.09
C ALA A 58 -0.22 0.07 23.77
N GLY A 59 -0.58 -0.56 22.64
CA GLY A 59 -0.41 0.03 21.31
C GLY A 59 -1.46 1.09 21.01
N ASP A 60 -1.02 2.27 20.56
CA ASP A 60 -1.91 3.29 20.02
C ASP A 60 -2.36 2.92 18.59
N TYR A 61 -3.48 2.21 18.50
CA TYR A 61 -4.07 1.79 17.22
C TYR A 61 -4.42 2.97 16.30
N ASN A 62 -4.56 4.19 16.83
CA ASN A 62 -4.84 5.38 16.02
C ASN A 62 -3.68 5.74 15.08
N LYS A 63 -2.43 5.37 15.45
CA LYS A 63 -1.26 5.57 14.58
C LYS A 63 -1.38 4.75 13.30
N TYR A 64 -1.86 3.52 13.42
CA TYR A 64 -2.06 2.64 12.27
C TYR A 64 -3.20 3.14 11.37
N ALA A 65 -4.29 3.65 11.95
CA ALA A 65 -5.41 4.19 11.16
C ALA A 65 -4.96 5.30 10.20
N LYS A 66 -4.10 6.23 10.65
CA LYS A 66 -3.53 7.28 9.78
C LYS A 66 -2.65 6.71 8.66
N LEU A 67 -1.93 5.62 8.94
CA LEU A 67 -1.08 4.95 7.96
C LEU A 67 -1.88 4.07 6.98
N MET A 68 -3.07 3.60 7.35
CA MET A 68 -3.93 2.82 6.46
C MET A 68 -4.42 3.66 5.28
N THR A 69 -4.86 4.91 5.52
CA THR A 69 -5.24 5.83 4.43
C THR A 69 -4.06 6.07 3.48
N ALA A 70 -2.87 6.25 4.03
CA ALA A 70 -1.65 6.41 3.23
C ALA A 70 -1.27 5.16 2.44
N ALA A 71 -1.51 3.97 3.01
CA ALA A 71 -1.28 2.70 2.33
C ALA A 71 -2.26 2.50 1.16
N GLN A 72 -3.52 2.96 1.29
CA GLN A 72 -4.48 2.98 0.18
C GLN A 72 -4.03 3.96 -0.92
N ASP A 73 -3.63 5.17 -0.55
CA ASP A 73 -3.10 6.16 -1.53
C ASP A 73 -1.86 5.63 -2.25
N PHE A 74 -0.97 4.95 -1.52
CA PHE A 74 0.20 4.29 -2.09
C PHE A 74 -0.21 3.17 -3.07
N PHE A 75 -1.21 2.37 -2.72
CA PHE A 75 -1.72 1.31 -3.57
C PHE A 75 -2.23 1.88 -4.91
N THR A 76 -3.09 2.89 -4.89
CA THR A 76 -3.59 3.53 -6.12
C THR A 76 -2.44 4.10 -6.96
N ARG A 77 -1.47 4.79 -6.33
CA ARG A 77 -0.29 5.33 -7.03
C ARG A 77 0.62 4.25 -7.62
N SER A 78 0.63 3.05 -7.04
CA SER A 78 1.46 1.94 -7.53
C SER A 78 0.98 1.35 -8.86
N PHE A 79 -0.27 1.58 -9.25
CA PHE A 79 -0.79 1.23 -10.58
C PHE A 79 -0.62 2.36 -11.60
N ALA A 80 -0.28 3.58 -11.17
CA ALA A 80 0.01 4.66 -12.10
C ALA A 80 1.27 4.31 -12.91
N GLU A 81 1.26 4.71 -14.18
CA GLU A 81 2.31 4.37 -15.14
C GLU A 81 3.70 4.72 -14.58
N PRO A 82 4.66 3.77 -14.59
CA PRO A 82 5.98 4.02 -14.02
C PRO A 82 6.62 5.22 -14.73
N ALA A 83 7.16 6.15 -13.94
CA ALA A 83 7.81 7.33 -14.47
C ALA A 83 8.81 6.96 -15.56
N ASP A 84 8.70 7.67 -16.69
CA ASP A 84 9.45 7.45 -17.91
C ASP A 84 10.96 7.30 -17.62
N LYS A 85 11.48 6.07 -17.81
CA LYS A 85 12.87 5.69 -17.49
C LYS A 85 13.91 6.48 -18.29
N THR A 86 13.45 7.20 -19.31
CA THR A 86 14.25 7.98 -20.25
C THR A 86 14.78 9.30 -19.66
N LYS A 87 14.25 9.74 -18.50
CA LYS A 87 14.76 10.93 -17.80
C LYS A 87 15.55 10.53 -16.56
N PRO A 88 16.88 10.80 -16.49
CA PRO A 88 17.61 10.61 -15.25
C PRO A 88 17.01 11.54 -14.18
N ARG A 89 16.46 10.96 -13.10
CA ARG A 89 16.11 11.70 -11.89
C ARG A 89 17.42 12.19 -11.27
N ARG A 90 17.74 13.47 -11.45
CA ARG A 90 18.74 14.14 -10.61
C ARG A 90 18.18 14.20 -9.20
N PHE A 91 18.90 13.58 -8.27
CA PHE A 91 18.70 13.82 -6.85
C PHE A 91 19.34 15.18 -6.55
N ASP A 92 18.52 16.21 -6.36
CA ASP A 92 19.02 17.49 -5.85
C ASP A 92 19.36 17.31 -4.37
N ALA A 93 20.58 17.69 -4.01
CA ALA A 93 21.18 17.60 -2.68
C ALA A 93 20.68 18.71 -1.76
#